data_AF-A0A820RY36-F1
#
_entry.id   AF-A0A820RY36-F1
#
_cell.length_a   1.000
_cell.length_b   1.000
_cell.length_c   1.000
_cell.angle_alpha   90.00
_cell.angle_beta   90.00
_cell.angle_gamma   90.00
#
_symmetry.space_group_name_H-M   'P 1'
#
loop_
_entity.id
_entity.type
_entity.pdbx_description
1 polymer ?
#
loop_
_entity_poly.entity_id
_entity_poly.type
_entity_poly.pdbx_seq_one_letter_code
_entity_poly.pdbx_strand_id
1 'polypeptide(L)' 'MAPTIAELKRYFAKYKKEGGVVEFDDFLKIVLEHRSTENASTEILAAFQQYDTQRLGYIDSKQLKYILTNTGEKLTDRDV' A
#
# COMPACT_ATOMS: atom_id res chain seq x y z
N MET A 1 2.88 0.76 -8.18
CA MET A 1 3.41 -0.30 -7.30
C MET A 1 2.47 -1.49 -7.39
N ALA A 2 2.76 -2.58 -6.68
CA ALA A 2 1.80 -3.67 -6.54
C ALA A 2 0.78 -3.31 -5.44
N PRO A 3 -0.48 -3.75 -5.56
CA PRO A 3 -1.44 -3.56 -4.47
C PRO A 3 -1.04 -4.34 -3.23
N THR A 4 -1.22 -3.75 -2.07
CA THR A 4 -1.04 -4.40 -0.77
C THR A 4 -2.04 -5.55 -0.58
N ILE A 5 -1.76 -6.48 0.34
CA ILE A 5 -2.67 -7.58 0.68
C ILE A 5 -4.04 -7.06 1.14
N ALA A 6 -4.08 -5.93 1.84
CA ALA A 6 -5.33 -5.31 2.29
C ALA A 6 -6.16 -4.81 1.10
N GLU A 7 -5.53 -4.14 0.15
CA GLU A 7 -6.17 -3.69 -1.09
C GLU A 7 -6.65 -4.86 -1.93
N LEU A 8 -5.83 -5.91 -2.10
CA LEU A 8 -6.24 -7.13 -2.80
C LEU A 8 -7.48 -7.77 -2.16
N LYS A 9 -7.54 -7.86 -0.83
CA LYS A 9 -8.72 -8.36 -0.11
C LYS A 9 -9.95 -7.48 -0.38
N ARG A 10 -9.78 -6.16 -0.40
CA ARG A 10 -10.86 -5.21 -0.69
C ARG A 10 -11.35 -5.34 -2.13
N TYR A 11 -10.45 -5.38 -3.10
CA TYR A 11 -10.78 -5.58 -4.51
C TYR A 11 -11.47 -6.93 -4.72
N PHE A 12 -10.96 -7.99 -4.12
CA PHE A 12 -11.57 -9.32 -4.19
C PHE A 12 -12.97 -9.34 -3.57
N ALA A 13 -13.16 -8.71 -2.41
CA ALA A 13 -14.49 -8.61 -1.79
C ALA A 13 -15.50 -7.83 -2.65
N LYS A 14 -15.03 -6.83 -3.40
CA LYS A 14 -15.84 -5.96 -4.27
C LYS A 14 -16.21 -6.62 -5.60
N TYR A 15 -15.28 -7.36 -6.21
CA TYR A 15 -15.42 -7.87 -7.58
C TYR A 15 -15.66 -9.39 -7.67
N LYS A 16 -15.52 -10.15 -6.58
CA LYS A 16 -15.78 -11.60 -6.60
C LYS A 16 -17.23 -11.88 -7.03
N LYS A 17 -17.39 -12.89 -7.87
CA LYS A 17 -18.70 -13.45 -8.23
C LYS A 17 -19.00 -14.69 -7.39
N GLU A 18 -20.16 -15.31 -7.63
CA GLU A 18 -20.48 -16.61 -7.05
C GLU A 18 -19.39 -17.63 -7.40
N GLY A 19 -19.01 -18.45 -6.41
CA GLY A 19 -17.86 -19.35 -6.52
C GLY A 19 -16.51 -18.74 -6.17
N GLY A 20 -16.44 -17.45 -5.81
CA GLY A 20 -15.21 -16.83 -5.30
C GLY A 20 -14.16 -16.60 -6.38
N VAL A 21 -14.58 -16.37 -7.62
CA VAL A 21 -13.70 -16.12 -8.76
C VAL A 21 -13.83 -14.67 -9.20
N VAL A 22 -12.72 -14.10 -9.66
CA VAL A 22 -12.67 -12.80 -10.35
C VAL A 22 -12.36 -13.09 -11.82
N GLU A 23 -13.21 -12.61 -12.71
CA GLU A 23 -12.99 -12.74 -14.15
C GLU A 23 -11.96 -11.71 -14.66
N PHE A 24 -11.42 -11.97 -15.85
CA PHE A 24 -10.38 -11.11 -16.43
C PHE A 24 -10.84 -9.65 -16.61
N ASP A 25 -12.08 -9.42 -17.04
CA ASP A 25 -12.62 -8.06 -17.19
C ASP A 25 -12.72 -7.31 -15.85
N ASP A 26 -12.95 -8.04 -14.76
CA ASP A 26 -12.97 -7.46 -13.41
C ASP A 26 -11.54 -7.19 -12.92
N PHE A 27 -10.57 -8.03 -13.27
CA PHE A 27 -9.16 -7.75 -13.03
C PHE A 27 -8.71 -6.44 -13.72
N LEU A 28 -9.14 -6.19 -14.95
CA LEU A 28 -8.83 -4.92 -15.64
C LEU A 28 -9.40 -3.70 -14.89
N LYS A 29 -10.63 -3.81 -14.37
CA LYS A 29 -11.25 -2.76 -13.56
C LYS A 29 -10.47 -2.53 -12.27
N ILE A 30 -10.03 -3.60 -11.61
CA ILE A 30 -9.21 -3.53 -10.39
C ILE A 30 -7.90 -2.80 -10.66
N VAL A 31 -7.20 -3.13 -11.74
CA VAL A 31 -5.92 -2.49 -12.10
C VAL A 31 -6.12 -1.00 -12.40
N LEU A 32 -7.19 -0.64 -13.11
CA LEU A 32 -7.50 0.76 -13.42
C LEU A 32 -7.86 1.56 -12.15
N GLU A 33 -8.68 0.97 -11.27
CA GLU A 33 -9.05 1.58 -9.98
C GLU A 33 -7.79 1.77 -9.13
N HIS A 34 -6.97 0.73 -8.98
CA HIS A 34 -5.75 0.78 -8.18
C HIS A 34 -4.80 1.87 -8.65
N ARG A 35 -4.52 1.96 -9.96
CA ARG A 35 -3.68 3.03 -10.52
C ARG A 35 -4.22 4.43 -10.29
N SER A 36 -5.55 4.57 -10.19
CA SER A 36 -6.19 5.87 -9.97
C SER A 36 -6.19 6.28 -8.48
N THR A 37 -6.15 5.30 -7.59
CA THR A 37 -6.12 5.53 -6.12
C THR A 37 -4.72 5.52 -5.55
N GLU A 38 -3.76 4.89 -6.23
CA GLU A 38 -2.39 4.76 -5.78
C GLU A 38 -1.72 6.14 -5.73
N ASN A 39 -1.36 6.57 -4.52
CA ASN A 39 -0.58 7.79 -4.31
C ASN A 39 0.52 7.55 -3.27
N ALA A 40 1.46 6.69 -3.64
CA ALA A 40 2.56 6.25 -2.77
C ALA A 40 3.31 7.43 -2.12
N SER A 41 3.55 8.52 -2.86
CA SER A 41 4.20 9.71 -2.31
C SER A 41 3.41 10.35 -1.17
N THR A 42 2.08 10.43 -1.30
CA THR A 42 1.22 10.99 -0.25
C THR A 42 1.16 10.06 0.96
N GLU A 43 1.06 8.75 0.76
CA GLU A 43 1.02 7.78 1.85
C GLU A 43 2.33 7.73 2.63
N ILE A 44 3.47 7.71 1.93
CA ILE A 44 4.80 7.77 2.55
C ILE A 44 4.97 9.07 3.33
N LEU A 45 4.53 10.20 2.78
CA LEU A 45 4.63 11.50 3.45
C LEU A 45 3.74 11.56 4.70
N ALA A 46 2.51 11.05 4.63
CA ALA A 46 1.60 11.01 5.77
C ALA A 46 2.16 10.12 6.89
N ALA A 47 2.68 8.94 6.53
CA ALA A 47 3.34 8.07 7.48
C ALA A 47 4.59 8.74 8.08
N PHE A 48 5.43 9.38 7.27
CA PHE A 48 6.57 10.14 7.77
C PHE A 48 6.17 11.21 8.79
N GLN A 49 5.15 12.02 8.49
CA GLN A 49 4.66 13.07 9.38
C GLN A 49 4.09 12.53 10.70
N GLN A 50 3.48 11.35 10.69
CA GLN A 50 2.99 10.70 11.90
C GLN A 50 4.13 10.27 12.84
N TYR A 51 5.30 9.91 12.29
CA TYR A 51 6.45 9.44 13.07
C TYR A 51 7.44 10.55 13.44
N ASP A 52 7.58 11.59 12.61
CA ASP A 52 8.30 12.82 12.95
C ASP A 52 7.50 13.72 13.90
N THR A 53 7.20 13.19 15.08
CA THR A 53 6.38 13.86 16.11
C THR A 53 6.97 15.20 16.58
N GLN A 54 8.29 15.35 16.47
CA GLN A 54 9.03 16.56 16.85
C GLN A 54 9.21 17.54 15.70
N ARG A 55 8.76 17.20 14.47
CA ARG A 55 8.91 18.01 13.26
C ARG A 55 10.37 18.38 12.96
N LEU A 56 11.28 17.43 13.17
CA LEU A 56 12.70 17.58 12.88
C LEU A 56 12.99 17.63 11.37
N GLY A 57 12.05 17.16 10.54
CA GLY A 57 12.19 17.08 9.09
C GLY A 57 12.98 15.85 8.63
N TYR A 58 13.34 14.95 9.54
CA TYR A 58 13.98 13.67 9.26
C TYR A 58 13.53 12.61 10.28
N ILE A 59 13.55 11.35 9.87
CA ILE A 59 13.37 10.17 10.74
C ILE A 59 14.60 9.28 10.63
N ASP A 60 14.87 8.46 11.64
CA ASP A 60 15.98 7.52 11.57
C ASP A 60 15.66 6.32 10.64
N SER A 61 16.70 5.64 10.13
CA SER A 61 16.53 4.52 9.20
C SER A 61 15.78 3.33 9.81
N LYS A 62 15.83 3.14 11.13
CA LYS A 62 15.06 2.10 11.84
C LYS A 62 13.58 2.47 11.89
N GLN A 63 13.25 3.75 12.10
CA GLN A 63 11.89 4.28 12.02
C GLN A 63 11.33 4.17 10.61
N LEU A 64 12.11 4.51 9.58
CA LEU A 64 11.71 4.33 8.18
C LEU A 64 11.42 2.85 7.88
N LYS A 65 12.30 1.94 8.28
CA LYS A 65 12.09 0.50 8.14
C LYS A 65 10.83 0.02 8.87
N TYR A 66 10.58 0.54 10.07
CA TYR A 66 9.37 0.24 10.85
C TYR A 66 8.10 0.74 10.16
N ILE A 67 8.11 1.98 9.66
CA ILE A 67 7.00 2.56 8.89
C ILE A 67 6.69 1.68 7.69
N LEU A 68 7.69 1.39 6.87
CA LEU A 68 7.49 0.66 5.62
C LEU A 68 7.01 -0.78 5.89
N THR A 69 7.53 -1.44 6.93
CA THR A 69 7.08 -2.78 7.35
C THR A 69 5.64 -2.79 7.87
N ASN A 70 5.22 -1.76 8.61
CA ASN A 70 3.87 -1.68 9.18
C ASN A 70 2.82 -1.15 8.19
N THR A 71 3.24 -0.51 7.09
CA THR A 71 2.32 0.00 6.06
C THR A 71 1.82 -1.10 5.11
N GLY A 72 2.35 -2.33 5.25
CA GLY A 72 1.74 -3.54 4.67
C GLY A 72 2.61 -4.31 3.69
N GLU A 73 3.80 -3.79 3.33
CA GLU A 73 4.80 -4.52 2.57
C GLU A 73 6.05 -4.76 3.43
N LYS A 74 6.48 -6.02 3.54
CA LYS A 74 7.78 -6.33 4.13
C LYS A 74 8.86 -5.86 3.15
N LEU A 75 9.48 -4.72 3.42
CA LEU A 75 10.68 -4.32 2.71
C LEU A 75 11.84 -5.25 3.07
N THR A 76 12.63 -5.58 2.07
CA THR A 76 13.90 -6.28 2.28
C THR A 76 14.99 -5.25 2.61
N ASP A 77 16.09 -5.68 3.20
CA ASP A 77 17.23 -4.79 3.52
C ASP A 77 17.86 -4.12 2.28
N ARG A 78 17.49 -4.54 1.06
CA ARG A 78 17.91 -3.88 -0.19
C ARG A 78 17.07 -2.65 -0.55
N ASP A 79 15.90 -2.49 0.07
CA ASP A 79 14.93 -1.46 -0.25
C ASP A 79 14.98 -0.26 0.71
N VAL A 80 15.90 -0.27 1.70
CA VAL A 80 16.10 0.76 2.74
C VAL A 80 17.44 1.47 2.58
#